data_AF-A0A4D7DU58-F1
#
_entry.id   AF-A0A4D7DU58-F1
#
_cell.length_a   1.000
_cell.length_b   1.000
_cell.length_c   1.000
_cell.angle_alpha   90.00
_cell.angle_beta   90.00
_cell.angle_gamma   90.00
#
_symmetry.space_group_name_H-M   'P 1'
#
loop_
_entity.id
_entity.type
_entity.pdbx_description
1 polymer ?
#
loop_
_entity_poly.entity_id
_entity_poly.type
_entity_poly.pdbx_seq_one_letter_code
_entity_poly.pdbx_strand_id
1 'polypeptide(L)'
;MDDLKQTSSLSSITVRDIVENLAARFSSSEAARHMITERAMNVILQNPELDLNEPHLELLPIVRAVAADYLRKSAESPREKNA
;
A
#
# COMPACT_ATOMS: atom_id res chain seq x y z
N MET A 1 7.74 12.73 43.12
CA MET A 1 7.73 13.41 41.81
C MET A 1 7.98 12.32 40.78
N ASP A 2 6.93 11.62 40.38
CA ASP A 2 6.96 10.52 39.41
C ASP A 2 6.09 10.90 38.21
N ASP A 3 6.44 12.00 37.55
CA ASP A 3 5.69 12.55 36.42
C ASP A 3 6.47 12.42 35.11
N LEU A 4 6.91 11.21 34.77
CA LEU A 4 7.76 11.01 33.59
C LEU A 4 7.61 9.64 32.92
N LYS A 5 6.37 9.20 32.63
CA LYS A 5 6.12 8.13 31.63
C LYS A 5 4.83 8.33 30.83
N GLN A 6 4.47 9.57 30.56
CA GLN A 6 3.34 9.89 29.66
C GLN A 6 3.80 10.73 28.47
N THR A 7 4.88 10.31 27.82
CA THR A 7 5.16 10.76 26.45
C THR A 7 4.47 9.79 25.51
N SER A 8 3.23 10.14 25.17
CA SER A 8 2.61 9.92 23.86
C SER A 8 3.28 8.86 22.98
N SER A 9 2.57 7.76 22.74
CA SER A 9 2.76 6.92 21.56
C SER A 9 2.62 7.78 20.30
N LEU A 10 3.67 8.51 19.91
CA LEU A 10 3.83 9.03 18.57
C LEU A 10 4.12 7.80 17.71
N SER A 11 3.06 7.14 17.23
CA SER A 11 3.20 6.03 16.30
C SER A 11 3.93 6.57 15.07
N SER A 12 5.19 6.17 14.91
CA SER A 12 5.98 6.48 13.73
C SER A 12 5.24 5.94 12.50
N ILE A 13 4.73 6.83 11.66
CA ILE A 13 4.08 6.44 10.40
C ILE A 13 5.15 5.82 9.50
N THR A 14 4.94 4.56 9.11
CA THR A 14 5.86 3.84 8.23
C THR A 14 5.43 3.98 6.77
N VAL A 15 6.35 3.68 5.84
CA VAL A 15 6.05 3.57 4.40
C VAL A 15 4.91 2.58 4.16
N ARG A 16 4.89 1.46 4.89
CA ARG A 16 3.82 0.46 4.81
C ARG A 16 2.48 1.07 5.20
N ASP A 17 2.40 1.82 6.30
CA ASP A 17 1.16 2.46 6.73
C ASP A 17 0.63 3.44 5.67
N ILE A 18 1.53 4.17 5.01
CA ILE A 18 1.16 5.08 3.91
C ILE A 18 0.63 4.27 2.73
N VAL A 19 1.33 3.21 2.31
CA VAL A 19 0.90 2.35 1.21
C VAL A 19 -0.45 1.69 1.50
N GLU A 20 -0.67 1.18 2.72
CA GLU A 20 -1.94 0.57 3.14
C GLU A 20 -3.10 1.58 3.08
N ASN A 21 -2.87 2.80 3.57
CA ASN A 21 -3.84 3.89 3.49
C ASN A 21 -4.14 4.29 2.03
N LEU A 22 -3.14 4.28 1.15
CA LEU A 22 -3.33 4.55 -0.26
C LEU A 22 -4.08 3.40 -0.96
N ALA A 23 -3.74 2.14 -0.67
CA ALA A 23 -4.38 0.95 -1.22
C ALA A 23 -5.88 0.89 -0.88
N ALA A 24 -6.26 1.31 0.32
CA ALA A 24 -7.65 1.39 0.75
C ALA A 24 -8.54 2.28 -0.13
N ARG A 25 -7.95 3.22 -0.89
CA ARG A 25 -8.69 4.08 -1.82
C ARG A 25 -9.13 3.36 -3.10
N PHE A 26 -8.50 2.24 -3.43
CA PHE A 26 -8.74 1.53 -4.69
C PHE A 26 -9.58 0.26 -4.54
N SER A 27 -9.68 -0.29 -3.32
CA SER A 27 -10.48 -1.48 -3.07
C SER A 27 -11.02 -1.56 -1.65
N SER A 28 -12.29 -1.94 -1.54
CA SER A 28 -12.95 -2.29 -0.28
C SER A 28 -12.67 -3.73 0.16
N SER A 29 -12.15 -4.59 -0.73
CA SER A 29 -11.77 -5.97 -0.39
C SER A 29 -10.44 -5.99 0.36
N GLU A 30 -10.42 -6.63 1.53
CA GLU A 30 -9.22 -6.77 2.36
C GLU A 30 -8.12 -7.57 1.64
N ALA A 31 -8.48 -8.67 1.00
CA ALA A 31 -7.54 -9.46 0.21
C ALA A 31 -6.90 -8.65 -0.92
N ALA A 32 -7.70 -7.83 -1.61
CA ALA A 32 -7.22 -6.94 -2.66
C ALA A 32 -6.27 -5.87 -2.11
N ARG A 33 -6.62 -5.22 -0.98
CA ARG A 33 -5.75 -4.25 -0.33
C ARG A 33 -4.41 -4.88 0.05
N HIS A 34 -4.44 -6.06 0.67
CA HIS A 34 -3.22 -6.77 1.07
C HIS A 34 -2.32 -7.06 -0.13
N MET A 35 -2.88 -7.56 -1.23
CA MET A 35 -2.13 -7.82 -2.46
C MET A 35 -1.55 -6.55 -3.10
N ILE A 36 -2.32 -5.46 -3.13
CA ILE A 36 -1.85 -4.17 -3.67
C ILE A 36 -0.70 -3.66 -2.80
N THR A 37 -0.86 -3.68 -1.48
CA THR A 37 0.18 -3.26 -0.53
C THR A 37 1.44 -4.09 -0.71
N GLU A 38 1.36 -5.41 -0.69
CA GLU A 38 2.50 -6.30 -0.80
C GLU A 38 3.28 -6.09 -2.11
N ARG A 39 2.56 -6.01 -3.24
CA ARG A 39 3.17 -5.77 -4.54
C ARG A 39 3.78 -4.37 -4.64
N ALA A 40 3.11 -3.35 -4.12
CA ALA A 40 3.65 -1.99 -4.09
C ALA A 40 4.92 -1.92 -3.24
N MET A 41 4.92 -2.54 -2.05
CA MET A 41 6.11 -2.62 -1.19
C MET A 41 7.29 -3.29 -1.89
N ASN A 42 7.05 -4.37 -2.64
CA ASN A 42 8.10 -5.02 -3.42
C ASN A 42 8.68 -4.09 -4.50
N VAL A 43 7.84 -3.34 -5.21
CA VAL A 43 8.30 -2.34 -6.18
C VAL A 43 9.13 -1.26 -5.48
N ILE A 44 8.66 -0.72 -4.36
CA ILE A 44 9.35 0.33 -3.61
C ILE A 44 10.73 -0.16 -3.14
N LEU A 45 10.81 -1.37 -2.58
CA LEU A 45 12.08 -1.96 -2.12
C LEU A 45 13.09 -2.21 -3.25
N GLN A 46 12.62 -2.31 -4.49
CA GLN A 46 13.45 -2.50 -5.68
C GLN A 46 13.92 -1.18 -6.31
N ASN A 47 13.42 -0.02 -5.87
CA ASN A 47 13.79 1.30 -6.37
C ASN A 47 14.51 2.11 -5.27
N PRO A 48 15.83 1.91 -5.08
CA PRO A 48 16.60 2.57 -4.02
C PRO A 48 16.68 4.10 -4.16
N GLU A 49 16.39 4.64 -5.33
CA GLU A 49 16.36 6.07 -5.65
C GLU A 49 15.08 6.79 -5.23
N LEU A 50 14.11 6.10 -4.64
CA LEU A 50 12.86 6.75 -4.21
C LEU A 50 13.13 7.81 -3.13
N ASP A 51 12.71 9.04 -3.42
CA ASP A 51 12.80 10.12 -2.44
C ASP A 51 11.63 10.03 -1.45
N LEU A 52 11.91 9.59 -0.22
CA LEU A 52 10.90 9.46 0.82
C LEU A 52 10.76 10.69 1.73
N ASN A 53 11.23 11.86 1.29
CA ASN A 53 10.95 13.14 1.95
C ASN A 53 9.44 13.47 1.92
N GLU A 54 8.78 13.19 0.80
CA GLU A 54 7.32 13.33 0.63
C GLU A 54 6.69 12.01 0.16
N PRO A 55 6.62 11.00 1.05
CA PRO A 55 6.34 9.61 0.65
C PRO A 55 4.96 9.45 0.01
N HIS A 56 3.96 10.23 0.42
CA HIS A 56 2.64 10.15 -0.18
C HIS A 56 2.61 10.57 -1.66
N LEU A 57 3.49 11.48 -2.10
CA LEU A 57 3.60 11.90 -3.49
C LEU A 57 4.31 10.85 -4.35
N GLU A 58 5.42 10.32 -3.86
CA GLU A 58 6.21 9.31 -4.59
C GLU A 58 5.53 7.93 -4.62
N LEU A 59 4.88 7.53 -3.53
CA LEU A 59 4.27 6.20 -3.41
C LEU A 59 2.92 6.11 -4.12
N LEU A 60 2.18 7.22 -4.24
CA LEU A 60 0.84 7.21 -4.86
C LEU A 60 0.84 6.76 -6.33
N PRO A 61 1.74 7.21 -7.21
CA PRO A 61 1.88 6.68 -8.56
C PRO A 61 2.11 5.17 -8.58
N ILE A 62 2.99 4.65 -7.71
CA ILE A 62 3.32 3.22 -7.62
C ILE A 62 2.09 2.41 -7.20
N VAL A 63 1.42 2.83 -6.13
CA VAL A 63 0.21 2.17 -5.62
C VAL A 63 -0.89 2.19 -6.67
N ARG A 64 -1.08 3.31 -7.38
CA ARG A 64 -2.06 3.41 -8.49
C ARG A 64 -1.77 2.44 -9.60
N ALA A 65 -0.51 2.35 -10.04
CA ALA A 65 -0.11 1.43 -11.12
C ALA A 65 -0.37 -0.03 -10.72
N VAL A 66 0.06 -0.43 -9.52
CA VAL A 66 -0.15 -1.79 -9.00
C VAL A 66 -1.65 -2.09 -8.82
N ALA A 67 -2.43 -1.14 -8.33
CA ALA A 67 -3.88 -1.29 -8.17
C ALA A 67 -4.58 -1.44 -9.53
N ALA A 68 -4.22 -0.62 -10.52
CA ALA A 68 -4.77 -0.71 -11.87
C ALA A 68 -4.47 -2.06 -12.52
N ASP A 69 -3.24 -2.57 -12.37
CA ASP A 69 -2.86 -3.89 -12.86
C ASP A 69 -3.64 -5.02 -12.18
N TYR A 70 -3.81 -4.92 -10.86
CA TYR A 70 -4.61 -5.89 -10.11
C TYR A 70 -6.05 -5.91 -10.60
N LEU A 71 -6.70 -4.75 -10.66
CA LEU A 71 -8.10 -4.63 -11.08
C LEU A 71 -8.30 -5.12 -12.52
N ARG A 72 -7.36 -4.83 -13.42
CA ARG A 72 -7.40 -5.35 -14.80
C ARG A 72 -7.32 -6.88 -14.84
N LYS A 73 -6.35 -7.48 -14.15
CA LYS A 73 -6.22 -8.95 -14.07
C LYS A 73 -7.43 -9.63 -13.42
N SER A 74 -7.98 -9.01 -12.38
CA SER A 74 -9.20 -9.50 -11.73
C SER A 74 -10.42 -9.42 -12.66
N ALA A 75 -10.51 -8.38 -13.48
CA ALA A 75 -11.58 -8.21 -14.48
C ALA A 75 -11.41 -9.11 -15.72
N GLU A 76 -10.19 -9.54 -16.03
CA GLU A 76 -9.87 -10.51 -17.09
C GLU A 76 -10.10 -11.97 -16.68
N SER A 77 -10.37 -12.23 -15.39
CA SER A 77 -10.64 -13.55 -14.84
C SER A 77 -12.13 -14.02 -14.79
N PRO A 78 -13.05 -13.69 -15.73
CA PRO A 78 -14.32 -14.38 -15.85
C PRO A 78 -14.28 -15.35 -17.05
N ARG A 79 -13.60 -16.51 -16.91
CA ARG A 79 -13.76 -17.72 -17.78
C ARG A 79 -12.77 -18.85 -17.42
N GLU A 80 -12.87 -19.39 -16.21
CA GLU A 80 -12.66 -20.84 -16.04
C GLU A 80 -14.06 -21.46 -15.96
N LYS A 81 -14.62 -21.73 -17.15
CA LYS A 81 -14.82 -23.08 -17.68
C LYS A 81 -15.88 -23.87 -16.87
N ASN A 82 -17.14 -23.63 -17.22
CA ASN A 82 -18.08 -24.75 -17.39
C ASN A 82 -17.58 -25.57 -18.59
N ALA A 83 -16.63 -26.47 -18.36
CA ALA A 83 -16.17 -27.47 -19.30
C ALA A 83 -16.28 -28.84 -18.64
#